data_AF-A0A1H4UFP0-F1
#
_entry.id   AF-A0A1H4UFP0-F1
#
_cell.length_a   1.000
_cell.length_b   1.000
_cell.length_c   1.000
_cell.angle_alpha   90.00
_cell.angle_beta   90.00
_cell.angle_gamma   90.00
#
_symmetry.space_group_name_H-M   'P 1'
#
loop_
_entity.id
_entity.type
_entity.pdbx_description
1 polymer ?
#
loop_
_entity_poly.entity_id
_entity_poly.type
_entity_poly.pdbx_seq_one_letter_code
_entity_poly.pdbx_strand_id
1 'polypeptide(L)'
;MYSKSSNYEIYNKVSEITGLNFKTQIKDCGIYLKDLHLIKDVVSNKSHFLLGFDKGEIKFVTKEDFIVEFHNYVLKSLNGLKEEFKQLNENEMDYMMFGPNEIYYKHEELGVHTQKHERLLEKFRKFHKEL
;
A
#
# COMPACT_ATOMS: atom_id res chain seq x y z
N MET A 1 3.69 -18.01 4.61
CA MET A 1 5.01 -17.60 4.05
C MET A 1 4.84 -17.41 2.54
N TYR A 2 4.71 -16.18 2.08
CA TYR A 2 4.77 -15.88 0.64
C TYR A 2 6.25 -15.89 0.23
N SER A 3 6.62 -16.66 -0.80
CA SER A 3 8.00 -16.71 -1.26
C SER A 3 8.40 -15.35 -1.86
N LYS A 4 9.64 -14.91 -1.63
CA LYS A 4 10.18 -13.67 -2.23
C LYS A 4 10.02 -13.61 -3.77
N SER A 5 9.87 -14.77 -4.44
CA SER A 5 9.69 -14.83 -5.90
C SER A 5 8.30 -14.40 -6.35
N SER A 6 7.22 -14.73 -5.61
CA SER A 6 5.85 -14.39 -6.01
C SER A 6 5.60 -12.89 -5.98
N ASN A 7 6.19 -12.19 -5.00
CA ASN A 7 6.08 -10.74 -4.92
C ASN A 7 6.74 -10.04 -6.11
N TYR A 8 7.92 -10.50 -6.53
CA TYR A 8 8.65 -9.89 -7.63
C TYR A 8 7.89 -10.00 -8.97
N GLU A 9 7.22 -11.12 -9.20
CA GLU A 9 6.37 -11.31 -10.39
C GLU A 9 5.18 -10.36 -10.41
N ILE A 10 4.50 -10.19 -9.26
CA ILE A 10 3.36 -9.26 -9.15
C ILE A 10 3.82 -7.82 -9.42
N TYR A 11 4.96 -7.40 -8.87
CA TYR A 11 5.53 -6.07 -9.13
C TYR A 11 5.77 -5.82 -10.61
N ASN A 12 6.37 -6.79 -11.30
CA ASN A 12 6.67 -6.66 -12.72
C ASN A 12 5.37 -6.60 -13.53
N LYS A 13 4.38 -7.45 -13.22
CA LYS A 13 3.09 -7.43 -13.92
C LYS A 13 2.31 -6.14 -13.72
N VAL A 14 2.25 -5.60 -12.51
CA VAL A 14 1.64 -4.29 -12.26
C VAL A 14 2.38 -3.20 -13.04
N SER A 15 3.70 -3.25 -13.09
CA SER A 15 4.51 -2.28 -13.85
C SER A 15 4.28 -2.39 -15.35
N GLU A 16 4.13 -3.60 -15.89
CA GLU A 16 3.79 -3.85 -17.31
C GLU A 16 2.39 -3.32 -17.64
N ILE A 17 1.39 -3.56 -16.79
CA ILE A 17 0.00 -3.13 -17.02
C ILE A 17 -0.14 -1.61 -16.95
N THR A 18 0.53 -0.98 -15.99
CA THR A 18 0.37 0.46 -15.70
C THR A 18 1.41 1.34 -16.38
N GLY A 19 2.51 0.76 -16.87
CA GLY A 19 3.67 1.49 -17.38
C GLY A 19 4.45 2.27 -16.31
N LEU A 20 4.14 2.08 -15.02
CA LEU A 20 4.81 2.74 -13.91
C LEU A 20 5.95 1.87 -13.38
N ASN A 21 7.08 2.47 -13.01
CA ASN A 21 8.14 1.76 -12.27
C ASN A 21 7.73 1.54 -10.81
N PHE A 22 6.71 0.70 -10.60
CA PHE A 22 5.96 0.59 -9.36
C PHE A 22 6.80 0.06 -8.19
N LYS A 23 7.65 -0.94 -8.45
CA LYS A 23 8.58 -1.51 -7.46
C LYS A 23 9.44 -0.44 -6.77
N THR A 24 9.97 0.50 -7.55
CA THR A 24 10.82 1.57 -7.02
C THR A 24 10.02 2.57 -6.20
N GLN A 25 8.75 2.80 -6.55
CA GLN A 25 7.90 3.75 -5.85
C GLN A 25 7.49 3.28 -4.45
N ILE A 26 7.24 1.98 -4.27
CA ILE A 26 6.69 1.46 -3.00
C ILE A 26 7.71 0.72 -2.13
N LYS A 27 8.98 0.72 -2.52
CA LYS A 27 10.05 0.06 -1.78
C LYS A 27 10.11 0.55 -0.33
N ASP A 28 10.11 -0.40 0.61
CA ASP A 28 10.21 -0.18 2.05
C ASP A 28 9.13 0.77 2.61
N CYS A 29 7.99 0.90 1.94
CA CYS A 29 6.87 1.75 2.39
C CYS A 29 5.92 1.03 3.35
N GLY A 30 6.19 -0.23 3.71
CA GLY A 30 5.26 -1.05 4.51
C GLY A 30 4.03 -1.52 3.73
N ILE A 31 4.01 -1.35 2.41
CA ILE A 31 2.97 -1.86 1.51
C ILE A 31 3.50 -3.12 0.84
N TYR A 32 2.79 -4.23 1.01
CA TYR A 32 3.11 -5.51 0.39
C TYR A 32 1.98 -5.95 -0.52
N LEU A 33 2.35 -6.33 -1.74
CA LEU A 33 1.45 -6.97 -2.69
C LEU A 33 1.25 -8.43 -2.29
N LYS A 34 0.05 -8.97 -2.53
CA LYS A 34 -0.28 -10.34 -2.16
C LYS A 34 -0.61 -11.18 -3.38
N ASP A 35 -1.48 -10.64 -4.22
CA ASP A 35 -1.99 -11.31 -5.40
C ASP A 35 -2.42 -10.30 -6.47
N LEU A 36 -2.49 -10.76 -7.72
CA LEU A 36 -3.01 -9.99 -8.84
C LEU A 36 -3.87 -10.92 -9.70
N HIS A 37 -5.13 -10.53 -9.90
CA HIS A 37 -6.10 -11.30 -10.65
C HIS A 37 -6.64 -10.50 -11.83
N LEU A 38 -6.92 -11.19 -12.94
CA LEU A 38 -7.76 -10.68 -14.02
C LEU A 38 -9.15 -11.28 -13.84
N ILE A 39 -10.12 -10.44 -13.49
CA ILE A 39 -11.50 -10.84 -13.21
C ILE A 39 -12.38 -10.45 -14.37
N LYS A 40 -13.15 -11.40 -14.88
CA LYS A 40 -14.14 -11.19 -15.93
C LYS A 40 -15.55 -11.22 -15.32
N ASP A 41 -16.28 -10.13 -15.46
CA ASP A 41 -17.69 -10.06 -15.11
C ASP A 41 -18.50 -10.89 -16.11
N VAL A 42 -19.30 -11.84 -15.60
CA VAL A 42 -20.07 -12.77 -16.42
C VAL A 42 -21.32 -12.15 -17.04
N VAL A 43 -21.87 -11.10 -16.43
CA VAL A 43 -23.07 -10.41 -16.92
C VAL A 43 -22.68 -9.34 -17.93
N SER A 44 -21.69 -8.51 -17.59
CA SER A 44 -21.27 -7.40 -18.46
C SER A 44 -20.18 -7.78 -19.46
N ASN A 45 -19.60 -8.98 -19.33
CA ASN A 45 -18.46 -9.48 -20.13
C ASN A 45 -17.21 -8.58 -20.05
N LYS A 46 -17.17 -7.62 -19.10
CA LYS A 46 -16.06 -6.69 -18.90
C LYS A 46 -14.99 -7.31 -17.99
N SER A 47 -13.72 -7.09 -18.32
CA SER A 47 -12.60 -7.52 -17.49
C SER A 47 -12.00 -6.36 -16.70
N HIS A 48 -11.51 -6.66 -15.51
CA HIS A 48 -10.77 -5.72 -14.66
C HIS A 48 -9.67 -6.45 -13.90
N PHE A 49 -8.65 -5.72 -13.47
CA PHE A 49 -7.64 -6.21 -12.56
C PHE A 49 -8.08 -6.02 -11.11
N LEU A 50 -7.72 -6.97 -10.25
CA LEU A 50 -7.83 -6.86 -8.80
C LEU A 50 -6.43 -7.10 -8.23
N LEU A 51 -5.88 -6.10 -7.55
CA LEU A 51 -4.59 -6.17 -6.88
C LEU A 51 -4.82 -6.20 -5.37
N GLY A 52 -4.45 -7.32 -4.75
CA GLY A 52 -4.51 -7.51 -3.31
C GLY A 52 -3.25 -7.03 -2.59
N PHE A 53 -3.45 -6.49 -1.41
CA PHE A 53 -2.43 -6.12 -0.44
C PHE A 53 -2.64 -6.89 0.87
N ASP A 54 -1.71 -6.77 1.81
CA ASP A 54 -1.89 -7.32 3.15
C ASP A 54 -3.16 -6.78 3.86
N LYS A 55 -3.52 -5.52 3.59
CA LYS A 55 -4.66 -4.84 4.22
C LYS A 55 -5.62 -4.24 3.18
N GLY A 56 -6.23 -5.11 2.37
CA GLY A 56 -7.28 -4.74 1.41
C GLY A 56 -6.87 -4.96 -0.04
N GLU A 57 -7.62 -4.37 -0.96
CA GLU A 57 -7.47 -4.59 -2.40
C GLU A 57 -7.88 -3.33 -3.17
N ILE A 58 -7.38 -3.22 -4.41
CA ILE A 58 -7.84 -2.22 -5.38
C ILE A 58 -8.26 -2.89 -6.68
N LYS A 59 -9.25 -2.30 -7.34
CA LYS A 59 -9.77 -2.72 -8.65
C LYS A 59 -9.46 -1.65 -9.69
N PHE A 60 -8.97 -2.03 -10.86
CA PHE A 60 -8.66 -1.07 -11.93
C PHE A 60 -8.77 -1.71 -13.32
N VAL A 61 -9.06 -0.90 -14.34
CA VAL A 61 -9.04 -1.33 -15.75
C VAL A 61 -7.91 -0.63 -16.49
N THR A 62 -7.73 0.66 -16.25
CA THR A 62 -6.68 1.48 -16.89
C THR A 62 -5.60 1.94 -15.91
N LYS A 63 -4.58 2.60 -16.45
CA LYS A 63 -3.52 3.26 -15.66
C LYS A 63 -4.09 4.37 -14.78
N GLU A 64 -5.04 5.14 -15.31
CA GLU A 64 -5.70 6.25 -14.61
C GLU A 64 -6.50 5.72 -13.42
N ASP A 65 -7.31 4.67 -13.63
CA ASP A 65 -8.03 3.97 -12.55
C ASP A 65 -7.06 3.50 -11.47
N PHE A 66 -5.96 2.88 -11.88
CA PHE A 66 -4.92 2.40 -10.97
C PHE A 66 -4.34 3.53 -10.11
N ILE A 67 -4.00 4.67 -10.73
CA ILE A 67 -3.43 5.81 -10.00
C ILE A 67 -4.41 6.32 -8.94
N VAL A 68 -5.69 6.44 -9.29
CA VAL A 68 -6.73 6.93 -8.37
C VAL A 68 -6.97 5.95 -7.24
N GLU A 69 -7.19 4.68 -7.56
CA GLU A 69 -7.49 3.65 -6.56
C GLU A 69 -6.29 3.37 -5.65
N PHE A 70 -5.08 3.33 -6.20
CA PHE A 70 -3.86 3.20 -5.41
C PHE A 70 -3.63 4.42 -4.52
N HIS A 71 -3.86 5.63 -5.00
CA HIS A 71 -3.79 6.84 -4.17
C HIS A 71 -4.77 6.75 -2.99
N ASN A 72 -6.02 6.34 -3.23
CA ASN A 72 -7.02 6.17 -2.19
C ASN A 72 -6.64 5.08 -1.18
N TYR A 73 -6.06 3.98 -1.65
CA TYR A 73 -5.52 2.92 -0.79
C TYR A 73 -4.41 3.45 0.13
N VAL A 74 -3.41 4.16 -0.44
CA VAL A 74 -2.30 4.73 0.34
C VAL A 74 -2.82 5.75 1.36
N LEU A 75 -3.82 6.55 1.02
CA LEU A 75 -4.43 7.51 1.94
C LEU A 75 -5.12 6.82 3.13
N LYS A 76 -5.87 5.74 2.86
CA LYS A 76 -6.48 4.92 3.93
C LYS A 76 -5.42 4.28 4.81
N SER A 77 -4.37 3.72 4.21
CA SER A 77 -3.23 3.13 4.93
C SER A 77 -2.53 4.15 5.84
N LEU A 78 -2.28 5.36 5.32
CA LEU A 78 -1.70 6.46 6.10
C LEU A 78 -2.57 6.85 7.30
N ASN A 79 -3.88 6.94 7.12
CA ASN A 79 -4.78 7.23 8.24
C ASN A 79 -4.77 6.10 9.28
N GLY A 80 -4.66 4.85 8.85
CA GLY A 80 -4.48 3.70 9.75
C GLY A 80 -3.18 3.80 10.56
N LEU A 81 -2.06 4.15 9.92
CA LEU A 81 -0.77 4.36 10.62
C LEU A 81 -0.84 5.52 11.63
N LYS A 82 -1.53 6.62 11.29
CA LYS A 82 -1.71 7.76 12.20
C LYS A 82 -2.55 7.40 13.41
N GLU A 83 -3.59 6.60 13.22
CA GLU A 83 -4.42 6.08 14.30
C GLU A 83 -3.65 5.11 15.19
N GLU A 84 -2.86 4.20 14.60
CA GLU A 84 -1.97 3.30 15.35
C GLU A 84 -0.94 4.07 16.18
N PHE A 85 -0.35 5.12 15.61
CA PHE A 85 0.58 6.00 16.33
C PHE A 85 -0.09 6.74 17.49
N LYS A 86 -1.34 7.20 17.30
CA LYS A 86 -2.13 7.84 18.35
C LYS A 86 -2.42 6.87 19.49
N GLN A 87 -2.87 5.66 19.17
CA GLN A 87 -3.16 4.62 20.15
C GLN A 87 -1.92 4.22 20.96
N LEU A 88 -0.75 4.12 20.30
CA LEU A 88 0.52 3.83 20.97
C LEU A 88 0.93 4.93 21.97
N ASN A 89 0.56 6.19 21.71
CA ASN A 89 0.79 7.30 22.65
C ASN A 89 -0.22 7.33 23.81
N GLU A 90 -1.43 6.84 23.59
CA GLU A 90 -2.54 6.92 24.57
C GLU A 90 -2.61 5.69 25.50
N ASN A 91 -2.00 4.55 25.13
CA ASN A 91 -2.02 3.32 25.92
C ASN A 91 -0.80 3.14 26.83
N GLU A 92 -0.93 3.55 28.10
CA GLU A 92 0.04 3.22 29.15
C GLU A 92 0.20 1.69 29.35
N MET A 93 -0.81 0.89 29.03
CA MET A 93 -0.73 -0.57 29.12
C MET A 93 0.29 -1.20 28.16
N ASP A 94 0.54 -0.59 27.00
CA ASP A 94 1.55 -1.09 26.07
C ASP A 94 2.96 -0.96 26.65
N TYR A 95 3.23 0.08 27.45
CA TYR A 95 4.49 0.26 28.21
C TYR A 95 4.69 -0.77 29.31
N MET A 96 3.60 -1.36 29.82
CA MET A 96 3.68 -2.44 30.79
C MET A 96 3.83 -3.82 30.14
N MET A 97 3.31 -3.99 28.92
CA MET A 97 3.29 -5.27 28.19
C MET A 97 4.49 -5.47 27.27
N PHE A 98 5.01 -4.38 26.69
CA PHE A 98 6.19 -4.34 25.82
C PHE A 98 7.32 -3.57 26.51
N GLY A 99 8.57 -3.99 26.29
CA GLY A 99 9.72 -3.28 26.85
C GLY A 99 9.87 -1.86 26.26
N PRO A 100 10.50 -0.89 26.98
CA PRO A 100 10.69 0.47 26.48
C PRO A 100 11.37 0.54 25.11
N ASN A 101 12.30 -0.38 24.84
CA ASN A 101 12.99 -0.47 23.55
C ASN A 101 12.06 -0.91 22.42
N GLU A 102 11.12 -1.83 22.67
CA GLU A 102 10.19 -2.32 21.65
C GLU A 102 9.20 -1.23 21.22
N ILE A 103 8.75 -0.42 22.18
CA ILE A 103 7.87 0.74 21.92
C ILE A 103 8.61 1.82 21.15
N TYR A 104 9.87 2.09 21.51
CA TYR A 104 10.73 2.98 20.73
C TYR A 104 10.85 2.54 19.27
N TYR A 105 11.15 1.25 19.03
CA TYR A 105 11.25 0.73 17.66
C TYR A 105 9.92 0.79 16.90
N LYS A 106 8.79 0.52 17.56
CA LYS A 106 7.45 0.69 16.95
C LYS A 106 7.19 2.14 16.55
N HIS A 107 7.51 3.11 17.41
CA HIS A 107 7.38 4.53 17.06
C HIS A 107 8.25 4.92 15.87
N GLU A 108 9.50 4.46 15.82
CA GLU A 108 10.39 4.71 14.68
C GLU A 108 9.83 4.10 13.39
N GLU A 109 9.38 2.85 13.42
CA GLU A 109 8.81 2.15 12.26
C GLU A 109 7.57 2.87 11.74
N LEU A 110 6.62 3.20 12.62
CA LEU A 110 5.41 3.95 12.26
C LEU A 110 5.73 5.32 11.68
N GLY A 111 6.71 6.03 12.25
CA GLY A 111 7.18 7.31 11.74
C GLY A 111 7.75 7.20 10.32
N VAL A 112 8.63 6.23 10.08
CA VAL A 112 9.24 5.98 8.77
C VAL A 112 8.18 5.60 7.73
N HIS A 113 7.25 4.71 8.07
CA HIS A 113 6.17 4.32 7.17
C HIS A 113 5.24 5.49 6.85
N THR A 114 4.89 6.32 7.83
CA THR A 114 4.07 7.53 7.65
C THR A 114 4.70 8.48 6.65
N GLN A 115 5.99 8.83 6.83
CA GLN A 115 6.69 9.74 5.91
C GLN A 115 6.76 9.19 4.48
N LYS A 116 6.98 7.87 4.33
CA LYS A 116 7.03 7.25 3.01
C LYS A 116 5.66 7.24 2.32
N HIS A 117 4.58 6.98 3.06
CA HIS A 117 3.22 7.07 2.54
C HIS A 117 2.89 8.50 2.08
N GLU A 118 3.26 9.52 2.85
CA GLU A 118 3.06 10.93 2.47
C GLU A 118 3.80 11.28 1.17
N ARG A 119 5.07 10.87 1.03
CA ARG A 119 5.83 11.04 -0.23
C ARG A 119 5.20 10.29 -1.40
N LEU A 120 4.64 9.11 -1.15
CA LEU A 120 3.98 8.31 -2.18
C LEU A 120 2.70 8.98 -2.66
N LEU A 121 1.89 9.53 -1.75
CA LEU A 121 0.70 10.32 -2.08
C LEU A 121 1.05 11.53 -2.94
N GLU A 122 2.09 12.29 -2.56
CA GLU A 122 2.53 13.45 -3.36
C GLU A 122 2.93 13.06 -4.79
N LYS A 123 3.63 11.94 -4.95
CA LYS A 123 4.01 11.43 -6.29
C LYS A 123 2.80 11.02 -7.12
N PHE A 124 1.89 10.23 -6.56
CA PHE A 124 0.69 9.80 -7.28
C PHE A 124 -0.26 10.97 -7.59
N ARG A 125 -0.28 12.00 -6.73
CA ARG A 125 -0.97 13.26 -7.03
C ARG A 125 -0.35 14.01 -8.21
N LYS A 126 0.99 13.96 -8.40
CA LYS A 126 1.64 14.53 -9.59
C LYS A 126 1.26 13.76 -10.84
N PHE A 127 1.30 12.43 -10.81
CA PHE A 127 0.84 11.61 -11.93
C PHE A 127 -0.60 11.91 -12.32
N HIS A 128 -1.49 12.12 -11.34
CA HIS A 128 -2.87 12.49 -11.61
C HIS A 128 -3.03 13.86 -12.28
N LYS A 129 -2.12 14.81 -12.03
CA LYS A 129 -2.14 16.15 -12.67
C LYS A 129 -1.53 16.17 -14.08
N GLU A 130 -0.75 15.14 -14.42
CA GLU A 130 -0.06 14.99 -15.70
C GLU A 130 -0.84 14.12 -16.70
N LEU A 131 -1.98 13.56 -16.28
CA LEU A 131 -2.97 12.83 -17.07
C LEU A 131 -4.01 13.78 -17.66
#